data_AF-X1VEE7-F1
#
_entry.id   AF-X1VEE7-F1
#
_cell.length_a   1.000
_cell.length_b   1.000
_cell.length_c   1.000
_cell.angle_alpha   90.00
_cell.angle_beta   90.00
_cell.angle_gamma   90.00
#
_symmetry.space_group_name_H-M   'P 1'
#
loop_
_entity.id
_entity.type
_entity.pdbx_description
1 polymer ?
#
loop_
_entity_poly.entity_id
_entity_poly.type
_entity_poly.pdbx_seq_one_letter_code
_entity_poly.pdbx_strand_id
1 'polypeptide(L)'
;TPFNLLTANSSIMKKTVSKIVKDLKVTNGLRRYSYDDHYGGGEWIVVTCWLGLYYLEIGKIKKAIDILNWVENQADKNKYLPEQKNPVNNEDYIKWKNKQGLPANPLLWSHAMYILLSNKLKRIKKD
;
A
#
# COMPACT_ATOMS: atom_id res chain seq x y z
N THR A 1 4.12 15.23 -1.02
CA THR A 1 4.35 13.84 -1.44
C THR A 1 5.67 13.86 -2.23
N PRO A 2 6.34 12.76 -2.61
CA PRO A 2 7.76 12.82 -3.01
C PRO A 2 8.03 13.68 -4.27
N PHE A 3 7.02 13.86 -5.12
CA PHE A 3 7.15 14.56 -6.40
C PHE A 3 6.68 16.02 -6.35
N ASN A 4 6.12 16.46 -5.22
CA ASN A 4 5.75 17.86 -4.95
C ASN A 4 4.93 18.58 -6.05
N LEU A 5 4.18 17.84 -6.89
CA LEU A 5 3.27 18.44 -7.90
C LEU A 5 2.19 19.32 -7.26
N LEU A 6 1.75 18.93 -6.06
CA LEU A 6 0.82 19.66 -5.22
C LEU A 6 1.29 19.56 -3.77
N THR A 7 1.00 20.58 -2.96
CA THR A 7 1.16 20.45 -1.50
C THR A 7 0.20 19.39 -0.97
N ALA A 8 0.64 18.60 0.03
CA ALA A 8 -0.20 17.55 0.60
C ALA A 8 -1.51 18.08 1.22
N ASN A 9 -1.51 19.35 1.65
CA ASN A 9 -2.67 20.01 2.22
C ASN A 9 -3.61 20.68 1.20
N SER A 10 -3.25 20.72 -0.09
CA SER A 10 -4.09 21.29 -1.14
C SER A 10 -5.45 20.59 -1.25
N SER A 11 -6.48 21.34 -1.65
CA SER A 11 -7.83 20.81 -1.85
C SER A 11 -7.87 19.69 -2.90
N ILE A 12 -7.11 19.84 -3.99
CA ILE A 12 -7.02 18.84 -5.05
C ILE A 12 -6.42 17.53 -4.50
N MET A 13 -5.28 17.58 -3.82
CA MET A 13 -4.66 16.38 -3.24
C MET A 13 -5.61 15.66 -2.27
N LYS A 14 -6.24 16.42 -1.36
CA LYS A 14 -7.18 15.84 -0.38
C LYS A 14 -8.37 15.15 -1.04
N LYS A 15 -8.95 15.75 -2.09
CA LYS A 15 -10.07 15.16 -2.85
C LYS A 15 -9.62 13.91 -3.60
N THR A 16 -8.45 13.95 -4.25
CA THR A 16 -7.87 12.80 -4.96
C THR A 16 -7.61 11.63 -4.02
N VAL A 17 -6.92 11.86 -2.89
CA VAL A 17 -6.66 10.78 -1.93
C VAL A 17 -7.95 10.24 -1.33
N SER A 18 -8.94 11.10 -1.05
CA SER A 18 -10.24 10.64 -0.56
C SER A 18 -10.95 9.72 -1.55
N LYS A 19 -10.88 10.05 -2.85
CA LYS A 19 -11.44 9.20 -3.91
C LYS A 19 -10.67 7.88 -4.05
N ILE A 20 -9.33 7.91 -4.03
CA ILE A 20 -8.49 6.70 -4.03
C ILE A 20 -8.88 5.78 -2.87
N VAL A 21 -8.97 6.31 -1.65
CA VAL A 21 -9.31 5.51 -0.47
C VAL A 21 -10.73 4.96 -0.57
N LYS A 22 -11.69 5.76 -1.03
CA LYS A 22 -13.09 5.32 -1.20
C LYS A 22 -13.22 4.19 -2.22
N ASP A 23 -12.53 4.32 -3.35
CA ASP A 23 -12.77 3.45 -4.51
C ASP A 23 -11.87 2.21 -4.51
N LEU A 24 -10.69 2.27 -3.86
CA LEU A 24 -9.64 1.24 -4.00
C LEU A 24 -9.26 0.55 -2.69
N LYS A 25 -9.73 1.01 -1.52
CA LYS A 25 -9.47 0.33 -0.24
C LYS A 25 -10.38 -0.89 -0.10
N VAL A 26 -9.83 -2.05 0.22
CA VAL A 26 -10.61 -3.29 0.41
C VAL A 26 -10.73 -3.61 1.89
N THR A 27 -9.64 -4.04 2.53
CA THR A 27 -9.57 -4.24 3.98
C THR A 27 -8.90 -3.01 4.60
N ASN A 28 -7.57 -3.01 4.60
CA ASN A 28 -6.72 -1.92 5.07
C ASN A 28 -5.65 -1.53 4.04
N GLY A 29 -5.48 -2.32 2.98
CA GLY A 29 -4.66 -2.00 1.83
C GLY A 29 -5.45 -1.41 0.67
N LEU A 30 -4.71 -0.89 -0.29
CA LEU A 30 -5.24 -0.33 -1.54
C LEU A 30 -4.98 -1.26 -2.72
N ARG A 31 -5.97 -1.40 -3.59
CA ARG A 31 -5.81 -1.91 -4.95
C ARG A 31 -5.12 -0.87 -5.83
N ARG A 32 -4.60 -1.28 -6.99
CA ARG A 32 -3.98 -0.36 -7.96
C ARG A 32 -5.02 0.54 -8.64
N TYR A 33 -6.11 -0.06 -9.12
CA TYR A 33 -7.25 0.59 -9.75
C TYR A 33 -8.49 -0.34 -9.69
N SER A 34 -9.68 0.17 -9.99
CA SER A 34 -10.96 -0.53 -9.72
C SER A 34 -11.18 -1.81 -10.52
N TYR A 35 -10.65 -1.86 -11.74
CA TYR A 35 -10.78 -2.96 -12.69
C TYR A 35 -9.54 -3.85 -12.77
N ASP A 36 -8.66 -3.77 -11.76
CA ASP A 36 -7.44 -4.57 -11.75
C ASP A 36 -7.78 -6.06 -11.63
N ASP A 37 -7.41 -6.84 -12.66
CA ASP A 37 -7.60 -8.29 -12.75
C ASP A 37 -6.29 -9.07 -12.49
N HIS A 38 -5.16 -8.36 -12.35
CA HIS A 38 -3.86 -8.99 -12.18
C HIS A 38 -3.79 -9.72 -10.85
N TYR A 39 -3.64 -11.04 -10.89
CA TYR A 39 -3.80 -11.93 -9.73
C TYR A 39 -5.09 -11.64 -8.94
N GLY A 40 -6.19 -11.31 -9.63
CA GLY A 40 -7.47 -11.04 -8.98
C GLY A 40 -7.56 -9.67 -8.30
N GLY A 41 -6.64 -8.75 -8.59
CA GLY A 41 -6.74 -7.35 -8.16
C GLY A 41 -6.57 -7.14 -6.67
N GLY A 42 -5.51 -7.71 -6.09
CA GLY A 42 -5.27 -7.66 -4.65
C GLY A 42 -4.88 -6.27 -4.12
N GLU A 43 -4.71 -6.22 -2.80
CA GLU A 43 -4.17 -5.09 -2.06
C GLU A 43 -2.63 -5.07 -2.16
N TRP A 44 -2.08 -3.98 -2.70
CA TRP A 44 -0.66 -3.84 -2.98
C TRP A 44 0.08 -3.13 -1.84
N ILE A 45 1.21 -3.69 -1.42
CA ILE A 45 2.01 -3.14 -0.30
C ILE A 45 2.54 -1.74 -0.66
N VAL A 46 3.09 -1.60 -1.86
CA VAL A 46 3.73 -0.37 -2.36
C VAL A 46 2.77 0.83 -2.32
N VAL A 47 1.57 0.70 -2.89
CA VAL A 47 0.59 1.80 -2.95
C VAL A 47 -0.05 2.09 -1.60
N THR A 48 -0.16 1.08 -0.73
CA THR A 48 -0.64 1.28 0.64
C THR A 48 0.40 2.05 1.46
N CYS A 49 1.70 1.75 1.33
CA CYS A 49 2.77 2.55 1.93
C CYS A 49 2.75 4.01 1.44
N TRP A 50 2.45 4.27 0.17
CA TRP A 50 2.29 5.65 -0.34
C TRP A 50 1.19 6.41 0.40
N LEU A 51 0.05 5.77 0.67
CA LEU A 51 -1.02 6.35 1.48
C LEU A 51 -0.54 6.65 2.90
N GLY A 52 0.26 5.77 3.50
CA GLY A 52 0.89 5.99 4.81
C GLY A 52 1.81 7.21 4.83
N LEU A 53 2.67 7.34 3.82
CA LEU A 53 3.57 8.48 3.65
C LEU A 53 2.80 9.79 3.49
N TYR A 54 1.71 9.79 2.71
CA TYR A 54 0.82 10.94 2.61
C TYR A 54 0.19 11.30 3.96
N TYR A 55 -0.28 10.31 4.73
CA TYR A 55 -0.85 10.58 6.05
C TYR A 55 0.15 11.22 7.02
N LEU A 56 1.42 10.82 6.99
CA LEU A 56 2.46 11.50 7.76
C LEU A 56 2.61 12.97 7.38
N GLU A 57 2.61 13.27 6.08
CA GLU A 57 2.81 14.62 5.58
C GLU A 57 1.69 15.58 5.95
N ILE A 58 0.47 15.07 6.19
CA ILE A 58 -0.66 15.86 6.69
C ILE A 58 -0.90 15.70 8.19
N GLY A 59 0.09 15.19 8.94
CA GLY A 59 0.03 15.06 10.40
C GLY A 59 -0.89 13.96 10.94
N LYS A 60 -1.42 13.08 10.08
CA LYS A 60 -2.29 11.96 10.47
C LYS A 60 -1.47 10.74 10.91
N ILE A 61 -0.65 10.92 11.95
CA ILE A 61 0.33 9.93 12.43
C ILE A 61 -0.32 8.58 12.75
N LYS A 62 -1.45 8.56 13.46
CA LYS A 62 -2.18 7.32 13.81
C LYS A 62 -2.52 6.49 12.56
N LYS A 63 -3.03 7.14 11.50
CA LYS A 63 -3.37 6.45 10.24
C LYS A 63 -2.15 5.89 9.52
N ALA A 64 -1.00 6.57 9.61
CA ALA A 64 0.25 6.05 9.05
C ALA A 64 0.77 4.84 9.84
N ILE A 65 0.61 4.82 11.16
CA ILE A 65 0.91 3.66 12.02
C ILE A 65 0.00 2.49 11.66
N ASP A 66 -1.31 2.72 11.50
CA ASP A 66 -2.26 1.67 11.10
C ASP A 66 -1.87 1.02 9.77
N ILE A 67 -1.40 1.83 8.81
CA ILE A 67 -0.86 1.33 7.54
C ILE A 67 0.42 0.52 7.75
N LEU A 68 1.38 1.00 8.54
CA LEU A 68 2.62 0.28 8.80
C LEU A 68 2.32 -1.10 9.43
N ASN A 69 1.44 -1.14 10.43
CA ASN A 69 1.02 -2.38 11.08
C ASN A 69 0.35 -3.33 10.09
N TRP A 70 -0.52 -2.80 9.20
CA TRP A 70 -1.11 -3.63 8.14
C TRP A 70 -0.05 -4.21 7.22
N VAL A 71 0.93 -3.42 6.78
CA VAL A 71 2.04 -3.88 5.92
C VAL A 71 2.84 -5.00 6.61
N GLU A 72 3.18 -4.83 7.89
CA GLU A 72 3.92 -5.83 8.66
C GLU A 72 3.15 -7.15 8.79
N ASN A 73 1.82 -7.08 8.93
CA ASN A 73 0.95 -8.26 8.96
C ASN A 73 0.86 -9.01 7.62
N GLN A 74 1.34 -8.43 6.51
CA GLN A 74 1.37 -9.11 5.21
C GLN A 74 2.62 -9.96 5.01
N ALA A 75 3.63 -9.81 5.86
CA ALA A 75 4.87 -10.54 5.75
C ALA A 75 4.69 -12.03 6.03
N ASP A 76 5.43 -12.88 5.30
CA ASP A 76 5.42 -14.32 5.55
C ASP A 76 6.29 -14.73 6.75
N LYS A 77 6.44 -16.05 6.97
CA LYS A 77 7.26 -16.60 8.05
C LYS A 77 8.74 -16.21 7.98
N ASN A 78 9.26 -15.90 6.79
CA ASN A 78 10.63 -15.46 6.55
C ASN A 78 10.76 -13.93 6.58
N LYS A 79 9.67 -13.22 6.94
CA LYS A 79 9.55 -11.77 6.95
C LYS A 79 9.63 -11.13 5.56
N TYR A 80 9.34 -11.89 4.51
CA TYR A 80 9.25 -11.36 3.16
C TYR A 80 7.92 -10.64 2.93
N LEU A 81 8.00 -9.44 2.37
CA LEU A 81 6.84 -8.67 1.94
C LEU A 81 6.51 -9.01 0.48
N PRO A 82 5.26 -9.40 0.21
CA PRO A 82 4.82 -9.76 -1.13
C PRO A 82 4.57 -8.52 -2.00
N GLU A 83 4.30 -8.74 -3.27
CA GLU A 83 3.71 -7.75 -4.17
C GLU A 83 2.30 -7.33 -3.71
N GLN A 84 1.43 -8.32 -3.48
CA GLN A 84 0.03 -8.12 -3.16
C GLN A 84 -0.56 -9.23 -2.29
N LYS A 85 -1.68 -8.94 -1.63
CA LYS A 85 -2.48 -9.87 -0.80
C LYS A 85 -3.97 -9.66 -1.04
N ASN A 86 -4.80 -10.55 -0.52
CA ASN A 86 -6.26 -10.41 -0.49
C ASN A 86 -6.87 -10.11 -1.88
N PRO A 87 -6.75 -11.04 -2.85
CA PRO A 87 -7.37 -10.88 -4.16
C PRO A 87 -8.88 -10.75 -4.04
N VAL A 88 -9.50 -9.89 -4.85
CA VAL A 88 -10.95 -9.69 -4.87
C VAL A 88 -11.65 -10.63 -5.84
N ASN A 89 -10.94 -11.12 -6.87
CA ASN A 89 -11.44 -12.11 -7.81
C ASN A 89 -10.59 -13.39 -7.77
N ASN A 90 -11.18 -14.49 -7.29
CA ASN A 90 -10.49 -15.76 -7.16
C ASN A 90 -10.26 -16.47 -8.51
N GLU A 91 -11.15 -16.31 -9.49
CA GLU A 91 -11.01 -16.92 -10.81
C GLU A 91 -9.81 -16.32 -11.56
N ASP A 92 -9.71 -14.99 -11.54
CA ASP A 92 -8.56 -14.27 -12.12
C ASP A 92 -7.27 -14.59 -11.37
N TYR A 93 -7.32 -14.71 -10.03
CA TYR A 93 -6.16 -15.13 -9.24
C TYR A 93 -5.65 -16.51 -9.69
N ILE A 94 -6.54 -17.51 -9.81
CA ILE A 94 -6.18 -18.86 -10.26
C ILE A 94 -5.63 -18.83 -11.69
N LYS A 95 -6.26 -18.08 -12.59
CA LYS A 95 -5.82 -17.92 -13.98
C LYS A 95 -4.41 -17.37 -14.08
N TRP A 96 -4.10 -16.28 -13.36
CA TRP A 96 -2.76 -15.71 -13.31
C TRP A 96 -1.77 -16.67 -12.65
N LYS A 97 -2.15 -17.31 -11.55
CA LYS A 97 -1.31 -18.27 -10.85
C LYS A 97 -0.89 -19.44 -11.72
N ASN A 98 -1.82 -20.00 -12.49
CA ASN A 98 -1.53 -21.10 -13.40
C ASN A 98 -0.63 -20.67 -14.56
N LYS A 99 -0.71 -19.40 -14.98
CA LYS A 99 0.07 -18.86 -16.09
C LYS A 99 1.49 -18.45 -15.69
N GLN A 100 1.67 -17.86 -14.51
CA GLN A 100 2.91 -17.14 -14.13
C GLN A 100 3.48 -17.55 -12.76
N GLY A 101 2.87 -18.51 -12.07
CA GLY A 101 3.24 -18.87 -10.71
C GLY A 101 2.62 -17.94 -9.66
N LEU A 102 3.15 -17.92 -8.44
CA LEU A 102 2.62 -17.06 -7.37
C LEU A 102 3.02 -15.59 -7.60
N PRO A 103 2.24 -14.62 -7.06
CA PRO A 103 2.69 -13.22 -6.98
C PRO A 103 4.08 -13.13 -6.32
N ALA A 104 4.88 -12.15 -6.74
CA ALA A 104 6.26 -12.02 -6.28
C ALA A 104 6.34 -11.90 -4.75
N ASN A 105 7.18 -12.75 -4.14
CA ASN A 105 7.47 -12.72 -2.70
C ASN A 105 8.88 -13.30 -2.45
N PRO A 106 9.87 -12.47 -2.05
CA PRO A 106 9.75 -11.05 -1.74
C PRO A 106 9.60 -10.17 -2.99
N LEU A 107 8.90 -9.05 -2.85
CA LEU A 107 9.02 -7.92 -3.79
C LEU A 107 9.92 -6.85 -3.15
N LEU A 108 11.10 -6.60 -3.74
CA LEU A 108 12.07 -5.64 -3.18
C LEU A 108 11.48 -4.24 -3.02
N TRP A 109 10.60 -3.81 -3.93
CA TRP A 109 9.94 -2.51 -3.81
C TRP A 109 9.01 -2.44 -2.59
N SER A 110 8.29 -3.51 -2.25
CA SER A 110 7.49 -3.58 -1.02
C SER A 110 8.36 -3.35 0.22
N HIS A 111 9.53 -3.98 0.27
CA HIS A 111 10.51 -3.76 1.35
C HIS A 111 11.05 -2.33 1.38
N ALA A 112 11.42 -1.76 0.23
CA ALA A 112 11.90 -0.39 0.15
C ALA A 112 10.85 0.60 0.66
N MET A 113 9.58 0.41 0.29
CA MET A 113 8.47 1.25 0.74
C MET A 113 8.20 1.10 2.24
N TYR A 114 8.28 -0.12 2.77
CA TYR A 114 8.21 -0.37 4.21
C TYR A 114 9.32 0.38 4.98
N ILE A 115 10.57 0.28 4.52
CA ILE A 115 11.72 0.97 5.14
C ILE A 115 11.51 2.48 5.12
N LEU A 116 11.06 3.05 3.99
CA LEU A 116 10.78 4.49 3.87
C LEU A 116 9.72 4.96 4.88
N LEU A 117 8.60 4.25 4.97
CA LEU A 117 7.51 4.60 5.89
C LEU A 117 7.96 4.44 7.35
N SER A 118 8.57 3.30 7.68
CA SER A 118 9.06 2.99 9.03
C SER A 118 10.09 4.02 9.50
N ASN A 119 11.05 4.39 8.64
CA ASN A 119 12.07 5.38 8.96
C ASN A 119 11.48 6.78 9.20
N LYS A 120 10.50 7.22 8.41
CA LYS A 120 9.83 8.51 8.66
C LYS A 120 9.05 8.51 9.97
N LEU A 121 8.32 7.43 10.27
CA LEU A 121 7.61 7.28 11.55
C LEU A 121 8.57 7.31 12.75
N LYS A 122 9.71 6.62 12.65
CA LYS A 122 10.74 6.61 13.72
C LYS A 122 11.33 7.98 13.97
N ARG A 123 11.52 8.81 12.94
CA ARG A 123 12.04 10.18 13.09
C ARG A 123 11.06 11.07 13.86
N ILE A 124 9.76 10.99 13.55
CA ILE A 124 8.72 11.78 14.23
C ILE A 124 8.60 11.44 15.72
N LYS A 125 8.87 10.19 16.13
CA LYS A 125 8.82 9.78 17.55
C LYS A 125 10.01 10.26 18.39
N LYS A 126 11.08 10.74 17.75
CA LYS A 126 12.29 11.20 18.45
C LYS A 126 12.25 12.70 18.77
N ASP A 127 11.32 13.43 18.16
CA ASP A 127 11.05 14.84 18.38
C ASP A 127 9.86 15.00 19.36
#